data_AF-X0UND4-F1
#
_entry.id   AF-X0UND4-F1
#
_cell.length_a   1.000
_cell.length_b   1.000
_cell.length_c   1.000
_cell.angle_alpha   90.00
_cell.angle_beta   90.00
_cell.angle_gamma   90.00
#
_symmetry.space_group_name_H-M   'P 1'
#
loop_
_entity.id
_entity.type
_entity.pdbx_description
1 polymer ?
#
loop_
_entity_poly.entity_id
_entity_poly.type
_entity_poly.pdbx_seq_one_letter_code
_entity_poly.pdbx_strand_id
1 'polypeptide(L)'
;RPEFALEKLISPSLFFDWGIKHIEDQMKKAVAKMGHSTKNVRVALQEGLINKKRFDMKIEEKTKEVFDFIKKYKKNEPAFLVMARPYTAYDANVNNDIVNKILDAGYLAIPLELAPIGSIDISKQMPKMYWIQGQNKLAAIELLNKNKNLFGIDITYFACGPDTQINQQMICRAQKPFLTIEMDEHTGDAGIDTRLQAFFNTVKSYLEIGAKQTSKVFSVKLKGLDKIKGKKILLFPPMSKHNYAISAVFNAYRIQSRVLEVSPDET
;
A
#
# COMPACT_ATOMS: atom_id res chain seq x y z
N ARG A 1 2.56 -16.32 32.54
CA ARG A 1 1.72 -15.49 31.63
C ARG A 1 0.28 -15.75 32.01
N PRO A 2 -0.55 -14.75 32.31
CA PRO A 2 -1.98 -15.02 32.47
C PRO A 2 -2.50 -15.57 31.15
N GLU A 3 -3.12 -16.74 31.18
CA GLU A 3 -3.83 -17.30 30.04
C GLU A 3 -4.95 -16.31 29.68
N PHE A 4 -4.79 -15.61 28.56
CA PHE A 4 -5.89 -14.84 27.99
C PHE A 4 -7.01 -15.83 27.68
N ALA A 5 -8.06 -15.82 28.49
CA ALA A 5 -9.25 -16.65 28.25
C ALA A 5 -9.89 -16.19 26.93
N LEU A 6 -9.60 -16.92 25.85
CA LEU A 6 -10.13 -16.70 24.49
C LEU A 6 -11.65 -16.57 24.48
N GLU A 7 -12.34 -17.19 25.44
CA GLU A 7 -13.79 -17.09 25.63
C GLU A 7 -14.27 -15.64 25.84
N LYS A 8 -13.44 -14.75 26.40
CA LYS A 8 -13.77 -13.33 26.63
C LYS A 8 -13.46 -12.42 25.44
N LEU A 9 -12.83 -12.93 24.38
CA LEU A 9 -12.50 -12.13 23.20
C LEU A 9 -13.74 -11.87 22.33
N ILE A 10 -14.00 -10.60 22.02
CA ILE A 10 -15.05 -10.19 21.10
C ILE A 10 -14.41 -9.98 19.73
N SER A 11 -14.77 -10.82 18.76
CA SER A 11 -14.18 -10.82 17.42
C SER A 11 -15.26 -11.05 16.35
N PRO A 12 -16.16 -10.07 16.11
CA PRO A 12 -17.17 -10.20 15.06
C PRO A 12 -16.52 -10.20 13.67
N SER A 13 -17.00 -11.07 12.79
CA SER A 13 -16.54 -11.12 11.40
C SER A 13 -17.36 -10.15 10.55
N LEU A 14 -16.79 -9.00 10.20
CA LEU A 14 -17.49 -7.95 9.46
C LEU A 14 -17.20 -8.00 7.96
N PHE A 15 -17.97 -8.81 7.22
CA PHE A 15 -17.87 -8.89 5.76
C PHE A 15 -18.94 -8.04 5.08
N PHE A 16 -18.57 -6.82 4.69
CA PHE A 16 -19.51 -5.86 4.10
C PHE A 16 -20.10 -6.33 2.76
N ASP A 17 -19.39 -7.18 2.01
CA ASP A 17 -19.86 -7.78 0.75
C ASP A 17 -21.10 -8.66 0.94
N TRP A 18 -21.33 -9.19 2.15
CA TRP A 18 -22.50 -10.01 2.48
C TRP A 18 -23.71 -9.16 2.91
N GLY A 19 -23.57 -7.84 2.83
CA GLY A 19 -24.63 -6.86 3.05
C GLY A 19 -24.87 -6.49 4.51
N ILE A 20 -25.64 -5.43 4.70
CA ILE A 20 -25.87 -4.82 6.03
C ILE A 20 -26.56 -5.76 7.02
N LYS A 21 -27.41 -6.68 6.55
CA LYS A 21 -28.06 -7.70 7.42
C LYS A 21 -27.03 -8.60 8.10
N HIS A 22 -25.98 -9.01 7.37
CA HIS A 22 -24.90 -9.80 7.94
C HIS A 22 -24.14 -9.00 9.01
N ILE A 23 -23.81 -7.74 8.72
CA ILE A 23 -23.16 -6.84 9.68
C ILE A 23 -24.02 -6.66 10.94
N GLU A 24 -25.33 -6.43 10.78
CA GLU A 24 -26.28 -6.30 11.90
C GLU A 24 -26.27 -7.56 12.78
N ASP A 25 -26.32 -8.75 12.19
CA ASP A 25 -26.30 -10.02 12.93
C ASP A 25 -24.99 -10.22 13.72
N GLN A 26 -23.84 -9.95 13.08
CA GLN A 26 -22.53 -10.08 13.73
C GLN A 26 -22.35 -9.08 14.87
N MET A 27 -22.83 -7.85 14.69
CA MET A 27 -22.82 -6.83 15.74
C MET A 27 -23.74 -7.22 16.91
N LYS A 28 -24.92 -7.79 16.64
CA LYS A 28 -25.81 -8.30 17.71
C LYS A 28 -25.14 -9.39 18.54
N LYS A 29 -24.45 -10.33 17.89
CA LYS A 29 -23.69 -11.39 18.57
C LYS A 29 -22.58 -10.81 19.45
N ALA A 30 -21.82 -9.83 18.94
CA ALA A 30 -20.79 -9.15 19.72
C ALA A 30 -21.37 -8.41 20.94
N VAL A 31 -22.46 -7.67 20.76
CA VAL A 31 -23.13 -6.91 21.83
C VAL A 31 -23.74 -7.83 22.89
N ALA A 32 -24.36 -8.93 22.48
CA ALA A 32 -24.86 -9.94 23.41
C ALA A 32 -23.73 -10.58 24.22
N LYS A 33 -22.58 -10.86 23.60
CA LYS A 33 -21.39 -11.39 24.28
C LYS A 33 -20.81 -10.40 25.31
N MET A 34 -20.99 -9.10 25.10
CA MET A 34 -20.66 -8.06 26.08
C MET A 34 -21.66 -7.95 27.25
N GLY A 35 -22.78 -8.69 27.21
CA GLY A 35 -23.83 -8.60 28.23
C GLY A 35 -24.77 -7.40 28.05
N HIS A 36 -24.79 -6.78 26.86
CA HIS A 36 -25.62 -5.61 26.57
C HIS A 36 -26.84 -5.95 25.70
N SER A 37 -27.86 -5.07 25.75
CA SER A 37 -29.07 -5.24 24.95
C SER A 37 -28.82 -5.04 23.45
N THR A 38 -29.36 -5.93 22.63
CA THR A 38 -29.20 -5.89 21.16
C THR A 38 -30.26 -5.05 20.44
N LYS A 39 -31.25 -4.50 21.17
CA LYS A 39 -32.39 -3.76 20.60
C LYS A 39 -31.97 -2.57 19.74
N ASN A 40 -30.93 -1.86 20.16
CA ASN A 40 -30.48 -0.63 19.51
C ASN A 40 -29.41 -0.86 18.44
N VAL A 41 -28.96 -2.09 18.21
CA VAL A 41 -27.85 -2.40 17.29
C VAL A 41 -28.14 -1.93 15.87
N ARG A 42 -29.37 -2.13 15.38
CA ARG A 42 -29.76 -1.68 14.04
C ARG A 42 -29.65 -0.16 13.89
N VAL A 43 -30.20 0.57 14.86
CA VAL A 43 -30.21 2.05 14.85
C VAL A 43 -28.76 2.56 14.93
N ALA A 44 -27.95 2.01 15.84
CA ALA A 44 -26.54 2.37 15.97
C ALA A 44 -25.73 2.08 14.70
N LEU A 45 -25.98 0.94 14.04
CA LEU A 45 -25.33 0.60 12.77
C LEU A 45 -25.71 1.59 11.66
N GLN A 46 -26.99 1.95 11.57
CA GLN A 46 -27.45 2.94 10.57
C GLN A 46 -26.81 4.31 10.79
N GLU A 47 -26.78 4.80 12.03
CA GLU A 47 -26.10 6.05 12.38
C GLU A 47 -24.59 5.99 12.06
N GLY A 48 -23.94 4.85 12.36
CA GLY A 48 -22.54 4.62 11.99
C GLY A 48 -22.29 4.70 10.49
N LEU A 49 -23.16 4.10 9.67
CA LEU A 49 -23.05 4.15 8.21
C LEU A 49 -23.30 5.56 7.64
N ILE A 50 -24.26 6.31 8.21
CA ILE A 50 -24.51 7.70 7.84
C ILE A 50 -23.27 8.55 8.15
N ASN A 51 -22.69 8.40 9.34
CA ASN A 51 -21.49 9.14 9.74
C ASN A 51 -20.27 8.75 8.90
N LYS A 52 -20.11 7.47 8.55
CA LYS A 52 -19.08 7.04 7.59
C LYS A 52 -19.24 7.76 6.25
N LYS A 53 -20.45 7.77 5.68
CA LYS A 53 -20.71 8.44 4.40
C LYS A 53 -20.42 9.94 4.47
N ARG A 54 -20.78 10.60 5.58
CA ARG A 54 -20.44 12.01 5.82
C ARG A 54 -18.93 12.24 5.88
N PHE A 55 -18.20 11.33 6.53
CA PHE A 55 -16.74 11.40 6.60
C PHE A 55 -16.11 11.21 5.21
N ASP A 56 -16.55 10.21 4.45
CA ASP A 56 -16.06 9.96 3.09
C ASP A 56 -16.25 11.21 2.19
N MET A 57 -17.41 11.87 2.25
CA MET A 57 -17.66 13.12 1.50
C MET A 57 -16.73 14.27 1.93
N LYS A 58 -16.43 14.39 3.23
CA LYS A 58 -15.47 15.40 3.73
C LYS A 58 -14.06 15.14 3.23
N ILE A 59 -13.65 13.88 3.16
CA ILE A 59 -12.35 13.48 2.60
C ILE A 59 -12.27 13.84 1.12
N GLU A 60 -13.32 13.58 0.34
CA GLU A 60 -13.38 13.95 -1.08
C GLU A 60 -13.32 15.47 -1.30
N GLU A 61 -14.06 16.25 -0.50
CA GLU A 61 -14.02 17.71 -0.53
C GLU A 61 -12.62 18.22 -0.19
N LYS A 62 -12.03 17.70 0.89
CA LYS A 62 -10.69 18.11 1.32
C LYS A 62 -9.61 17.72 0.29
N THR A 63 -9.75 16.57 -0.35
CA THR A 63 -8.88 16.14 -1.44
C THR A 63 -8.90 17.14 -2.60
N LYS A 64 -10.08 17.63 -2.98
CA LYS A 64 -10.20 18.65 -4.04
C LYS A 64 -9.53 19.96 -3.63
N GLU A 65 -9.80 20.44 -2.41
CA GLU A 65 -9.16 21.65 -1.87
C GLU A 65 -7.63 21.56 -1.92
N VAL A 66 -7.07 20.45 -1.44
CA VAL A 66 -5.61 20.22 -1.41
C VAL A 66 -5.03 20.21 -2.83
N PHE A 67 -5.67 19.52 -3.78
CA PHE A 67 -5.15 19.45 -5.15
C PHE A 67 -5.34 20.73 -5.96
N ASP A 68 -6.40 21.52 -5.67
CA ASP A 68 -6.56 22.85 -6.24
C ASP A 68 -5.56 23.86 -5.63
N PHE A 69 -5.22 23.68 -4.35
CA PHE A 69 -4.12 24.40 -3.74
C PHE A 69 -2.79 24.05 -4.39
N ILE A 70 -2.44 22.77 -4.58
CA ILE A 70 -1.18 22.35 -5.24
C ILE A 70 -1.02 22.95 -6.65
N LYS A 71 -2.10 23.06 -7.43
CA LYS A 71 -2.05 23.70 -8.76
C LYS A 71 -1.65 25.17 -8.70
N LYS A 72 -2.01 25.87 -7.61
CA LYS A 72 -1.73 27.29 -7.36
C LYS A 72 -0.48 27.50 -6.51
N TYR A 73 -0.07 26.47 -5.77
CA TYR A 73 1.05 26.50 -4.84
C TYR A 73 2.33 26.81 -5.60
N LYS A 74 3.10 27.74 -5.02
CA LYS A 74 4.37 28.31 -5.49
C LYS A 74 4.97 27.56 -6.69
N LYS A 75 4.97 28.23 -7.84
CA LYS A 75 5.39 27.69 -9.14
C LYS A 75 6.78 27.02 -8.99
N ASN A 76 6.81 25.69 -9.16
CA ASN A 76 7.99 24.81 -9.04
C ASN A 76 8.45 24.39 -7.62
N GLU A 77 7.69 24.63 -6.55
CA GLU A 77 7.99 23.95 -5.27
C GLU A 77 7.39 22.52 -5.24
N PRO A 78 8.12 21.53 -4.72
CA PRO A 78 7.61 20.17 -4.60
C PRO A 78 6.62 20.03 -3.43
N ALA A 79 5.59 19.22 -3.63
CA ALA A 79 4.74 18.66 -2.57
C ALA A 79 4.99 17.16 -2.49
N PHE A 80 4.86 16.58 -1.30
CA PHE A 80 5.15 15.16 -1.05
C PHE A 80 3.91 14.40 -0.64
N LEU A 81 3.56 13.39 -1.43
CA LEU A 81 2.56 12.38 -1.09
C LEU A 81 3.21 11.28 -0.24
N VAL A 82 2.73 11.11 0.98
CA VAL A 82 3.17 10.08 1.91
C VAL A 82 2.36 8.81 1.64
N MET A 83 3.02 7.81 1.06
CA MET A 83 2.42 6.53 0.65
C MET A 83 2.74 5.49 1.73
N ALA A 84 1.81 5.31 2.66
CA ALA A 84 2.01 4.47 3.82
C ALA A 84 0.74 3.63 4.07
N ARG A 85 0.89 2.50 4.76
CA ARG A 85 -0.28 1.72 5.17
C ARG A 85 -0.94 2.41 6.37
N PRO A 86 -2.27 2.30 6.59
CA PRO A 86 -2.92 3.05 7.67
C PRO A 86 -2.32 2.80 9.07
N TYR A 87 -1.87 1.57 9.34
CA TYR A 87 -1.23 1.23 10.61
C TYR A 87 0.20 1.78 10.78
N THR A 88 0.74 2.42 9.75
CA THR A 88 2.06 3.05 9.73
C THR A 88 1.96 4.56 9.53
N ALA A 89 0.98 5.02 8.76
CA ALA A 89 0.83 6.41 8.36
C ALA A 89 0.56 7.37 9.54
N TYR A 90 -0.08 6.89 10.60
CA TYR A 90 -0.72 7.76 11.60
C TYR A 90 -0.18 7.63 13.02
N ASP A 91 0.89 6.85 13.23
CA ASP A 91 1.58 6.77 14.50
C ASP A 91 3.02 7.28 14.32
N ALA A 92 3.31 8.42 14.96
CA ALA A 92 4.60 9.10 14.87
C ALA A 92 5.76 8.24 15.40
N ASN A 93 5.50 7.36 16.39
CA ASN A 93 6.53 6.45 16.90
C ASN A 93 6.84 5.33 15.90
N VAL A 94 5.85 4.96 15.10
CA VAL A 94 5.95 3.87 14.12
C VAL A 94 6.61 4.35 12.83
N ASN A 95 6.33 5.59 12.40
CA ASN A 95 6.87 6.16 11.16
C ASN A 95 8.00 7.18 11.34
N ASN A 96 8.50 7.33 12.57
CA ASN A 96 9.59 8.25 12.90
C ASN A 96 9.25 9.73 12.63
N ASP A 97 7.99 10.08 12.85
CA ASP A 97 7.41 11.42 12.67
C ASP A 97 7.70 12.08 11.32
N ILE A 98 7.79 11.26 10.27
CA ILE A 98 8.22 11.68 8.93
C ILE A 98 7.36 12.81 8.34
N VAL A 99 6.07 12.87 8.69
CA VAL A 99 5.16 13.90 8.21
C VAL A 99 5.61 15.27 8.74
N ASN A 100 5.89 15.38 10.04
CA ASN A 100 6.37 16.63 10.62
C ASN A 100 7.76 16.98 10.09
N LYS A 101 8.65 16.00 9.88
CA LYS A 101 9.97 16.24 9.28
C LYS A 101 9.88 16.86 7.87
N ILE A 102 8.89 16.45 7.06
CA ILE A 102 8.64 17.07 5.74
C ILE A 102 8.13 18.51 5.91
N LEU A 103 7.22 18.75 6.87
CA LEU A 103 6.66 20.07 7.17
C LEU A 103 7.72 21.03 7.70
N ASP A 104 8.59 20.58 8.62
CA ASP A 104 9.69 21.34 9.21
C ASP A 104 10.74 21.72 8.16
N ALA A 105 10.93 20.88 7.14
CA ALA A 105 11.74 21.20 5.97
C ALA A 105 11.08 22.22 5.01
N GLY A 106 9.86 22.68 5.32
CA GLY A 106 9.13 23.71 4.57
C GLY A 106 8.33 23.17 3.38
N TYR A 107 8.11 21.86 3.30
CA TYR A 107 7.38 21.23 2.21
C TYR A 107 5.99 20.77 2.65
N LEU A 108 5.06 20.75 1.69
CA LEU A 108 3.73 20.21 1.94
C LEU A 108 3.77 18.68 2.00
N ALA A 109 3.36 18.10 3.12
CA ALA A 109 3.15 16.67 3.28
C ALA A 109 1.65 16.33 3.12
N ILE A 110 1.34 15.38 2.23
CA ILE A 110 -0.03 15.01 1.87
C ILE A 110 -0.20 13.52 2.19
N PRO A 111 -1.16 13.12 3.06
CA PRO A 111 -1.45 11.71 3.28
C PRO A 111 -2.13 11.09 2.05
N LEU A 112 -1.96 9.78 1.86
CA LEU A 112 -2.50 9.05 0.71
C LEU A 112 -4.02 9.15 0.59
N GLU A 113 -4.73 9.28 1.71
CA GLU A 113 -6.19 9.37 1.79
C GLU A 113 -6.72 10.72 1.28
N LEU A 114 -5.88 11.75 1.25
CA LEU A 114 -6.20 13.05 0.67
C LEU A 114 -5.74 13.16 -0.79
N ALA A 115 -5.54 12.03 -1.47
CA ALA A 115 -5.21 11.97 -2.88
C ALA A 115 -6.35 11.35 -3.71
N PRO A 116 -6.63 11.87 -4.94
CA PRO A 116 -7.73 11.40 -5.78
C PRO A 116 -7.44 10.06 -6.48
N ILE A 117 -6.76 9.13 -5.81
CA ILE A 117 -6.31 7.84 -6.37
C ILE A 117 -7.45 6.90 -6.76
N GLY A 118 -8.62 7.02 -6.11
CA GLY A 118 -9.81 6.21 -6.45
C GLY A 118 -10.33 6.44 -7.87
N SER A 119 -9.93 7.53 -8.51
CA SER A 119 -10.28 7.83 -9.91
C SER A 119 -9.33 7.18 -10.93
N ILE A 120 -8.24 6.57 -10.48
CA ILE A 120 -7.17 6.03 -11.31
C ILE A 120 -7.34 4.51 -11.44
N ASP A 121 -7.79 4.08 -12.61
CA ASP A 121 -7.89 2.65 -12.93
C ASP A 121 -6.51 2.08 -13.35
N ILE A 122 -5.98 1.19 -12.50
CA ILE A 122 -4.75 0.43 -12.77
C ILE A 122 -5.02 -1.02 -13.22
N SER A 123 -6.29 -1.44 -13.30
CA SER A 123 -6.67 -2.84 -13.51
C SER A 123 -6.21 -3.35 -14.87
N LYS A 124 -6.12 -2.49 -15.89
CA LYS A 124 -5.62 -2.85 -17.22
C LYS A 124 -4.11 -3.14 -17.19
N GLN A 125 -3.36 -2.35 -16.44
CA GLN A 125 -1.91 -2.46 -16.30
C GLN A 125 -1.50 -3.58 -15.33
N MET A 126 -2.38 -3.89 -14.36
CA MET A 126 -2.18 -4.91 -13.33
C MET A 126 -3.50 -5.63 -12.98
N PRO A 127 -4.00 -6.52 -13.87
CA PRO A 127 -5.31 -7.17 -13.73
C PRO A 127 -5.43 -8.18 -12.58
N LYS A 128 -4.38 -8.38 -11.79
CA LYS A 128 -4.33 -9.33 -10.67
C LYS A 128 -3.69 -8.74 -9.40
N MET A 129 -3.66 -7.41 -9.25
CA MET A 129 -3.30 -6.80 -7.96
C MET A 129 -4.48 -6.95 -7.00
N TYR A 130 -4.50 -8.03 -6.24
CA TYR A 130 -5.58 -8.27 -5.28
C TYR A 130 -5.41 -7.49 -3.97
N TRP A 131 -4.18 -7.07 -3.64
CA TRP A 131 -3.92 -6.25 -2.45
C TRP A 131 -4.36 -4.80 -2.69
N ILE A 132 -5.38 -4.35 -1.96
CA ILE A 132 -5.89 -2.97 -2.04
C ILE A 132 -4.78 -1.93 -1.80
N GLN A 133 -3.86 -2.19 -0.87
CA GLN A 133 -2.75 -1.27 -0.62
C GLN A 133 -1.75 -1.23 -1.78
N GLY A 134 -1.54 -2.36 -2.46
CA GLY A 134 -0.78 -2.39 -3.71
C GLY A 134 -1.49 -1.60 -4.81
N GLN A 135 -2.82 -1.68 -4.89
CA GLN A 135 -3.59 -0.87 -5.84
C GLN A 135 -3.43 0.62 -5.56
N ASN A 136 -3.57 1.03 -4.29
CA ASN A 136 -3.45 2.42 -3.87
C ASN A 136 -2.04 2.98 -4.15
N LYS A 137 -0.98 2.25 -3.77
CA LYS A 137 0.42 2.66 -4.04
C LYS A 137 0.70 2.79 -5.54
N LEU A 138 0.23 1.85 -6.37
CA LEU A 138 0.41 1.94 -7.82
C LEU A 138 -0.40 3.08 -8.46
N ALA A 139 -1.64 3.29 -8.02
CA ALA A 139 -2.45 4.43 -8.45
C ALA A 139 -1.81 5.77 -8.04
N ALA A 140 -1.19 5.81 -6.86
CA ALA A 140 -0.41 6.95 -6.41
C ALA A 140 0.77 7.23 -7.36
N ILE A 141 1.56 6.22 -7.76
CA ILE A 141 2.64 6.42 -8.75
C ILE A 141 2.11 7.02 -10.07
N GLU A 142 0.97 6.55 -10.58
CA GLU A 142 0.35 7.13 -11.77
C GLU A 142 -0.09 8.60 -11.55
N LEU A 143 -0.57 8.93 -10.34
CA LEU A 143 -0.88 10.30 -9.95
C LEU A 143 0.39 11.16 -9.92
N LEU A 144 1.49 10.67 -9.35
CA LEU A 144 2.78 11.37 -9.30
C LEU A 144 3.28 11.67 -10.71
N ASN A 145 3.22 10.68 -11.61
CA ASN A 145 3.64 10.82 -13.00
C ASN A 145 2.88 11.97 -13.69
N LYS A 146 1.56 12.07 -13.50
CA LYS A 146 0.71 13.12 -14.12
C LYS A 146 0.92 14.53 -13.55
N ASN A 147 1.53 14.67 -12.37
CA ASN A 147 1.65 15.95 -11.68
C ASN A 147 3.13 16.35 -11.53
N LYS A 148 3.60 17.36 -12.27
CA LYS A 148 5.02 17.76 -12.30
C LYS A 148 5.63 17.96 -10.91
N ASN A 149 4.93 18.66 -10.02
CA ASN A 149 5.45 19.09 -8.72
C ASN A 149 5.13 18.14 -7.55
N LEU A 150 4.41 17.02 -7.79
CA LEU A 150 3.99 16.11 -6.72
C LEU A 150 4.91 14.88 -6.64
N PHE A 151 5.71 14.74 -5.60
CA PHE A 151 6.64 13.63 -5.41
C PHE A 151 6.15 12.64 -4.35
N GLY A 152 6.71 11.44 -4.31
CA GLY A 152 6.28 10.39 -3.39
C GLY A 152 7.33 10.04 -2.36
N ILE A 153 6.87 9.77 -1.13
CA ILE A 153 7.65 9.14 -0.07
C ILE A 153 6.86 7.92 0.39
N ASP A 154 7.33 6.73 0.00
CA ASP A 154 6.79 5.45 0.41
C ASP A 154 7.38 5.00 1.73
N ILE A 155 6.53 4.53 2.64
CA ILE A 155 6.93 3.94 3.92
C ILE A 155 6.60 2.45 3.87
N THR A 156 7.62 1.63 4.11
CA THR A 156 7.52 0.18 4.23
C THR A 156 8.27 -0.28 5.48
N TYR A 157 8.11 -1.54 5.86
CA TYR A 157 8.80 -2.13 7.01
C TYR A 157 9.67 -3.29 6.56
N PHE A 158 10.71 -3.55 7.33
CA PHE A 158 11.51 -4.75 7.20
C PHE A 158 10.62 -6.00 7.16
N ALA A 159 10.99 -6.96 6.32
CA ALA A 159 10.28 -8.22 6.10
C ALA A 159 8.82 -8.09 5.60
N CYS A 160 8.41 -6.94 5.03
CA CYS A 160 7.07 -6.81 4.43
C CYS A 160 6.98 -7.51 3.06
N GLY A 161 6.72 -8.82 3.07
CA GLY A 161 6.62 -9.66 1.86
C GLY A 161 5.78 -9.06 0.72
N PRO A 162 4.53 -8.60 0.95
CA PRO A 162 3.73 -7.96 -0.10
C PRO A 162 4.37 -6.71 -0.69
N ASP A 163 4.99 -5.87 0.14
CA ASP A 163 5.58 -4.61 -0.30
C ASP A 163 6.87 -4.85 -1.10
N THR A 164 7.61 -5.94 -0.88
CA THR A 164 8.76 -6.29 -1.75
C THR A 164 8.36 -6.36 -3.23
N GLN A 165 7.20 -6.96 -3.51
CA GLN A 165 6.68 -7.07 -4.87
C GLN A 165 6.10 -5.73 -5.36
N ILE A 166 5.36 -5.01 -4.51
CA ILE A 166 4.76 -3.72 -4.86
C ILE A 166 5.85 -2.67 -5.15
N ASN A 167 6.93 -2.64 -4.38
CA ASN A 167 8.04 -1.69 -4.53
C ASN A 167 8.72 -1.85 -5.87
N GLN A 168 9.01 -3.09 -6.30
CA GLN A 168 9.53 -3.35 -7.64
C GLN A 168 8.57 -2.83 -8.73
N GLN A 169 7.26 -3.03 -8.54
CA GLN A 169 6.24 -2.53 -9.46
C GLN A 169 6.15 -1.00 -9.49
N MET A 170 6.37 -0.32 -8.37
CA MET A 170 6.44 1.15 -8.30
C MET A 170 7.68 1.68 -9.02
N ILE A 171 8.86 1.10 -8.75
CA ILE A 171 10.14 1.48 -9.39
C ILE A 171 10.03 1.39 -10.91
N CYS A 172 9.45 0.31 -11.44
CA CYS A 172 9.30 0.16 -12.90
C CYS A 172 8.29 1.13 -13.55
N ARG A 173 7.39 1.74 -12.76
CA ARG A 173 6.34 2.67 -13.23
C ARG A 173 6.69 4.14 -13.04
N ALA A 174 7.51 4.43 -12.03
CA ALA A 174 7.86 5.80 -11.70
C ALA A 174 8.64 6.43 -12.86
N GLN A 175 8.16 7.59 -13.33
CA GLN A 175 8.81 8.37 -14.39
C GLN A 175 9.69 9.49 -13.81
N LYS A 176 9.77 9.56 -12.48
CA LYS A 176 10.51 10.56 -11.71
C LYS A 176 10.90 10.00 -10.34
N PRO A 177 11.81 10.65 -9.61
CA PRO A 177 12.24 10.19 -8.30
C PRO A 177 11.07 10.07 -7.31
N PHE A 178 11.09 9.00 -6.52
CA PHE A 178 10.33 8.87 -5.28
C PHE A 178 11.26 8.19 -4.26
N LEU A 179 11.01 8.41 -2.99
CA LEU A 179 11.79 7.80 -1.91
C LEU A 179 11.02 6.60 -1.36
N THR A 180 11.69 5.49 -1.10
CA THR A 180 11.16 4.42 -0.24
C THR A 180 11.99 4.40 1.04
N ILE A 181 11.34 4.55 2.19
CA ILE A 181 11.94 4.41 3.50
C ILE A 181 11.46 3.09 4.09
N GLU A 182 12.40 2.18 4.29
CA GLU A 182 12.19 0.98 5.07
C GLU A 182 12.44 1.28 6.54
N MET A 183 11.42 1.03 7.35
CA MET A 183 11.46 1.16 8.81
C MET A 183 11.81 -0.20 9.42
N ASP A 184 12.78 -0.17 10.33
CA ASP A 184 13.24 -1.30 11.14
C ASP A 184 13.34 -0.85 12.61
N GLU A 185 13.20 -1.79 13.56
CA GLU A 185 13.23 -1.55 15.01
C GLU A 185 14.53 -0.86 15.46
N HIS A 186 15.62 -1.06 14.72
CA HIS A 186 16.93 -0.45 14.97
C HIS A 186 17.18 0.82 14.15
N THR A 187 16.19 1.34 13.42
CA THR A 187 16.39 2.53 12.59
C THR A 187 16.48 3.78 13.47
N GLY A 188 17.66 4.39 13.51
CA GLY A 188 17.86 5.67 14.19
C GLY A 188 17.35 6.87 13.38
N ASP A 189 16.76 7.85 14.07
CA ASP A 189 16.19 9.07 13.51
C ASP A 189 17.12 9.81 12.54
N ALA A 190 18.41 9.93 12.91
CA ALA A 190 19.40 10.64 12.11
C ALA A 190 19.58 10.05 10.69
N GLY A 191 19.39 8.73 10.55
CA GLY A 191 19.47 8.06 9.26
C GLY A 191 18.29 8.43 8.34
N ILE A 192 17.09 8.58 8.91
CA ILE A 192 15.89 8.99 8.18
C ILE A 192 16.01 10.46 7.76
N ASP A 193 16.46 11.34 8.65
CA ASP A 193 16.61 12.77 8.37
C ASP A 193 17.58 13.01 7.21
N THR A 194 18.73 12.34 7.23
CA THR A 194 19.72 12.45 6.16
C THR A 194 19.18 11.97 4.81
N ARG A 195 18.39 10.88 4.81
CA ARG A 195 17.75 10.34 3.59
C ARG A 195 16.69 11.30 3.05
N LEU A 196 15.88 11.91 3.92
CA LEU A 196 14.89 12.92 3.54
C LEU A 196 15.58 14.16 2.94
N GLN A 197 16.60 14.69 3.60
CA GLN A 197 17.37 15.84 3.10
C GLN A 197 18.01 15.56 1.74
N ALA A 198 18.64 14.39 1.58
CA ALA A 198 19.21 13.97 0.30
C ALA A 198 18.15 13.84 -0.80
N PHE A 199 16.96 13.33 -0.44
CA PHE A 199 15.85 13.23 -1.38
C PHE A 199 15.28 14.59 -1.78
N PHE A 200 15.12 15.52 -0.84
CA PHE A 200 14.67 16.89 -1.15
C PHE A 200 15.63 17.60 -2.11
N ASN A 201 16.95 17.44 -1.89
CA ASN A 201 17.96 17.95 -2.82
C ASN A 201 17.85 17.31 -4.21
N THR A 202 17.64 15.99 -4.26
CA THR A 202 17.44 15.26 -5.53
C THR A 202 16.21 15.77 -6.30
N VAL A 203 15.10 16.00 -5.59
CA VAL A 203 13.86 16.52 -6.16
C VAL A 203 14.05 17.93 -6.70
N LYS A 204 14.75 18.79 -5.96
CA LYS A 204 15.06 20.15 -6.40
C LYS A 204 15.89 20.16 -7.68
N SER A 205 16.99 19.41 -7.71
CA SER A 205 17.84 19.27 -8.90
C SER A 205 17.06 18.71 -10.09
N TYR A 206 16.18 17.72 -9.87
CA TYR A 206 15.33 17.15 -10.93
C TYR A 206 14.40 18.21 -11.55
N LEU A 207 13.81 19.08 -10.73
CA LEU A 207 12.94 20.16 -11.19
C LEU A 207 13.70 21.26 -11.95
N GLU A 208 14.92 21.58 -11.51
CA GLU A 208 15.80 22.58 -12.14
C GLU A 208 16.29 22.15 -13.53
N ILE A 209 16.67 20.88 -13.69
CA ILE A 209 17.11 20.31 -14.97
C ILE A 209 15.97 20.30 -16.01
N GLY A 210 14.71 20.35 -15.57
CA GLY A 210 13.55 20.28 -16.46
C GLY A 210 13.47 18.93 -17.19
N ALA A 211 13.89 17.86 -16.53
CA ALA A 211 13.95 16.52 -17.11
C ALA A 211 12.60 16.15 -17.75
N LYS A 212 12.62 15.80 -19.05
CA LYS A 212 11.42 15.34 -19.75
C LYS A 212 11.01 14.00 -19.17
N GLN A 213 9.77 13.91 -18.68
CA GLN A 213 9.18 12.64 -18.30
C GLN A 213 9.12 11.74 -19.53
N THR A 214 9.67 10.53 -19.42
CA THR A 214 9.48 9.52 -20.45
C THR A 214 8.17 8.81 -20.15
N SER A 215 7.19 8.93 -21.05
CA SER A 215 5.92 8.23 -20.93
C SER A 215 6.13 6.73 -21.22
N LYS A 216 6.74 6.00 -20.29
CA LYS A 216 6.78 4.54 -20.35
C LYS A 216 5.46 4.04 -19.80
N VAL A 217 4.62 3.53 -20.69
CA VAL A 217 3.43 2.76 -20.30
C VAL A 217 3.93 1.42 -19.79
N PHE A 218 3.95 1.25 -18.47
CA PHE A 218 4.26 -0.05 -17.88
C PHE A 218 3.00 -0.92 -17.89
N SER A 219 3.02 -1.98 -18.68
CA SER A 219 1.92 -2.97 -18.74
C SER A 219 2.44 -4.36 -18.41
N VAL A 220 1.85 -5.02 -17.42
CA VAL A 220 2.09 -6.45 -17.20
C VAL A 220 1.18 -7.24 -18.12
N LYS A 221 1.73 -7.73 -19.24
CA LYS A 221 1.04 -8.74 -20.04
C LYS A 221 1.09 -10.07 -19.31
N LEU A 222 -0.02 -10.45 -18.68
CA LEU A 222 -0.18 -11.81 -18.16
C LEU A 222 -0.04 -12.78 -19.34
N LYS A 223 1.05 -13.55 -19.34
CA LYS A 223 1.22 -14.65 -20.28
C LYS A 223 0.52 -15.87 -19.69
N GLY A 224 -0.33 -16.51 -20.49
CA GLY A 224 -0.87 -17.83 -20.13
C GLY A 224 0.27 -18.81 -19.87
N LEU A 225 0.06 -19.71 -18.92
CA LEU A 225 1.04 -20.72 -18.52
C LEU A 225 1.46 -21.61 -19.71
N ASP A 226 0.58 -21.79 -20.69
CA ASP A 226 0.87 -22.50 -21.94
C ASP A 226 2.03 -21.89 -22.74
N LYS A 227 2.29 -20.59 -22.59
CA LYS A 227 3.42 -19.93 -23.27
C LYS A 227 4.78 -20.32 -22.69
N ILE A 228 4.81 -20.96 -21.52
CA ILE A 228 6.02 -21.40 -20.81
C ILE A 228 6.32 -22.87 -21.13
N LYS A 229 5.29 -23.65 -21.43
CA LYS A 229 5.34 -25.08 -21.77
C LYS A 229 6.39 -25.37 -22.86
N GLY A 230 7.38 -26.20 -22.52
CA GLY A 230 8.47 -26.60 -23.41
C GLY A 230 9.46 -25.49 -23.81
N LYS A 231 9.37 -24.28 -23.23
CA LYS A 231 10.26 -23.15 -23.56
C LYS A 231 11.17 -22.73 -22.43
N LYS A 232 10.72 -22.88 -21.18
CA LYS A 232 11.48 -22.49 -19.98
C LYS A 232 11.26 -23.50 -18.88
N ILE A 233 12.28 -23.64 -18.04
CA ILE A 233 12.19 -24.37 -16.77
C ILE A 233 11.92 -23.35 -15.67
N LEU A 234 10.82 -23.53 -14.94
CA LEU A 234 10.54 -22.72 -13.75
C LEU A 234 11.36 -23.24 -12.57
N LEU A 235 12.09 -22.34 -11.92
CA LEU A 235 12.91 -22.65 -10.75
C LEU A 235 12.25 -22.03 -9.51
N PHE A 236 12.00 -22.85 -8.50
CA PHE A 236 11.51 -22.39 -7.22
C PHE A 236 12.64 -22.41 -6.19
N PRO A 237 12.86 -21.35 -5.40
CA PRO A 237 13.79 -21.41 -4.28
C PRO A 237 13.28 -22.42 -3.22
N PRO A 238 14.15 -23.08 -2.44
CA PRO A 238 13.76 -24.08 -1.44
C PRO A 238 13.17 -23.46 -0.16
N MET A 239 12.29 -22.46 -0.28
CA MET A 239 11.76 -21.71 0.88
C MET A 239 10.82 -22.53 1.76
N SER A 240 10.11 -23.51 1.19
CA SER A 240 9.26 -24.41 1.96
C SER A 240 8.96 -25.71 1.19
N LYS A 241 8.53 -26.75 1.92
CA LYS A 241 8.10 -28.03 1.32
C LYS A 241 6.94 -27.86 0.31
N HIS A 242 6.13 -26.81 0.44
CA HIS A 242 5.05 -26.52 -0.50
C HIS A 242 5.56 -26.24 -1.92
N ASN A 243 6.79 -25.75 -2.09
CA ASN A 243 7.36 -25.48 -3.42
C ASN A 243 7.58 -26.76 -4.23
N TYR A 244 7.82 -27.90 -3.57
CA TYR A 244 7.87 -29.20 -4.23
C TYR A 244 6.49 -29.63 -4.75
N ALA A 245 5.43 -29.41 -3.96
CA ALA A 245 4.06 -29.68 -4.39
C ALA A 245 3.68 -28.79 -5.59
N ILE A 246 4.00 -27.50 -5.53
CA ILE A 246 3.78 -26.56 -6.64
C ILE A 246 4.55 -27.03 -7.89
N SER A 247 5.82 -27.42 -7.74
CA SER A 247 6.62 -27.94 -8.85
C SER A 247 6.04 -29.24 -9.44
N ALA A 248 5.55 -30.16 -8.61
CA ALA A 248 4.89 -31.37 -9.07
C ALA A 248 3.64 -31.06 -9.89
N VAL A 249 2.82 -30.09 -9.44
CA VAL A 249 1.63 -29.63 -10.18
C VAL A 249 2.05 -29.05 -11.54
N PHE A 250 3.02 -28.15 -11.61
CA PHE A 250 3.47 -27.60 -12.90
C PHE A 250 3.93 -28.70 -13.86
N ASN A 251 4.72 -29.67 -13.38
CA ASN A 251 5.16 -30.80 -14.18
C ASN A 251 3.98 -31.67 -14.67
N ALA A 252 2.95 -31.90 -13.84
CA ALA A 252 1.73 -32.61 -14.24
C ALA A 252 1.00 -31.91 -15.40
N TYR A 253 1.01 -30.58 -15.43
CA TYR A 253 0.49 -29.78 -16.55
C TYR A 253 1.48 -29.64 -17.73
N ARG A 254 2.60 -30.40 -17.69
CA ARG A 254 3.70 -30.41 -18.66
C ARG A 254 4.48 -29.09 -18.75
N ILE A 255 4.48 -28.29 -17.69
CA ILE A 255 5.32 -27.11 -17.56
C ILE A 255 6.53 -27.52 -16.73
N GLN A 256 7.72 -27.53 -17.37
CA GLN A 256 8.94 -27.98 -16.71
C GLN A 256 9.23 -27.09 -15.49
N SER A 257 9.35 -27.70 -14.32
CA SER A 257 9.77 -26.99 -13.11
C SER A 257 10.59 -27.86 -12.17
N ARG A 258 11.44 -27.22 -11.38
CA ARG A 258 12.16 -27.86 -10.27
C ARG A 258 12.35 -26.90 -9.11
N VAL A 259 12.47 -27.46 -7.91
CA VAL A 259 12.95 -26.71 -6.74
C VAL A 259 14.46 -26.73 -6.79
N LEU A 260 15.09 -25.59 -6.51
CA LEU A 260 16.55 -25.50 -6.38
C LEU A 260 17.01 -26.33 -5.19
N GLU A 261 18.21 -26.89 -5.30
CA GLU A 261 18.88 -27.54 -4.18
C GLU A 261 19.26 -26.49 -3.13
N VAL A 262 19.21 -26.89 -1.86
CA VAL A 262 19.66 -26.04 -0.75
C VAL A 262 21.17 -25.86 -0.88
N SER A 263 21.67 -24.65 -0.67
CA SER A 263 23.12 -24.42 -0.68
C SER A 263 23.78 -25.28 0.40
N PRO A 264 24.94 -25.91 0.13
CA PRO A 264 25.72 -26.60 1.17
C PRO A 264 26.09 -25.69 2.35
N ASP A 265 26.08 -24.37 2.16
CA ASP A 265 26.47 -23.36 3.15
C ASP A 265 25.36 -23.02 4.17
N GLU A 266 24.15 -23.59 4.04
CA GLU A 266 23.00 -23.33 4.94
C GLU A 266 22.79 -24.41 6.04
N THR A 267 23.85 -25.10 6.48
CA THR A 267 23.82 -25.92 7.71
C THR A 267 24.28 -25.18 8.95
#